data_AF-F4QR56-F1
#
_entry.id   AF-F4QR56-F1
#
_cell.length_a   1.000
_cell.length_b   1.000
_cell.length_c   1.000
_cell.angle_alpha   90.00
_cell.angle_beta   90.00
_cell.angle_gamma   90.00
#
_symmetry.space_group_name_H-M   'P 1'
#
loop_
_entity.id
_entity.type
_entity.pdbx_description
1 polymer ?
#
loop_
_entity_poly.entity_id
_entity_poly.type
_entity_poly.pdbx_seq_one_letter_code
_entity_poly.pdbx_strand_id
1 'polypeptide(L)'
;MTGTWECTNGKARFRFEPCGAETCAILVWKRADVKKGTVGQTVFRKRVPSGEHSWTGEAYDPESGRVFKGTIVLKAGKLHTKGCALAGLICKTDTWTWVE
;
A
#
# COMPACT_ATOMS: atom_id res chain seq x y z
N MET A 1 -7.77 -9.14 -5.95
CA MET A 1 -6.89 -8.18 -5.24
C MET A 1 -7.67 -7.25 -4.34
N THR A 2 -8.79 -6.68 -4.81
CA THR A 2 -9.77 -5.95 -3.97
C THR A 2 -10.05 -6.69 -2.66
N GLY A 3 -10.16 -5.95 -1.55
CA GLY A 3 -10.38 -6.39 -0.15
C GLY A 3 -9.15 -6.21 0.75
N THR A 4 -9.06 -6.93 1.87
CA THR A 4 -8.21 -6.55 3.02
C THR A 4 -6.85 -7.25 3.09
N TRP A 5 -5.77 -6.47 3.10
CA TRP A 5 -4.39 -6.93 3.22
C TRP A 5 -3.71 -6.42 4.51
N GLU A 6 -2.92 -7.26 5.17
CA GLU A 6 -2.08 -6.88 6.31
C GLU A 6 -0.61 -6.71 5.88
N CYS A 7 0.06 -5.65 6.35
CA CYS A 7 1.51 -5.53 6.18
C CYS A 7 2.22 -6.63 6.97
N THR A 8 3.30 -7.23 6.44
CA THR A 8 4.09 -8.29 7.14
C THR A 8 4.65 -7.86 8.51
N ASN A 9 4.67 -6.57 8.84
CA ASN A 9 5.03 -6.07 10.18
C ASN A 9 3.89 -6.18 11.23
N GLY A 10 2.71 -6.66 10.85
CA GLY A 10 1.53 -6.83 11.72
C GLY A 10 1.01 -5.53 12.34
N LYS A 11 1.37 -4.36 11.80
CA LYS A 11 1.03 -3.04 12.37
C LYS A 11 -0.31 -2.49 11.89
N ALA A 12 -0.70 -2.80 10.65
CA ALA A 12 -1.86 -2.19 10.00
C ALA A 12 -2.44 -3.07 8.88
N ARG A 13 -3.74 -2.92 8.65
CA ARG A 13 -4.53 -3.56 7.59
C ARG A 13 -5.16 -2.51 6.70
N PHE A 14 -5.14 -2.79 5.40
CA PHE A 14 -5.59 -1.87 4.39
C PHE A 14 -6.52 -2.57 3.40
N ARG A 15 -7.70 -2.00 3.19
CA ARG A 15 -8.66 -2.48 2.18
C ARG A 15 -8.32 -1.81 0.86
N PHE A 16 -8.00 -2.61 -0.16
CA PHE A 16 -7.87 -2.13 -1.54
C PHE A 16 -9.24 -2.16 -2.21
N GLU A 17 -9.67 -1.06 -2.81
CA GLU A 17 -10.97 -0.96 -3.48
C GLU A 17 -10.98 0.08 -4.61
N PRO A 18 -11.91 -0.04 -5.58
CA PRO A 18 -12.06 0.97 -6.62
C PRO A 18 -12.44 2.33 -6.05
N CYS A 19 -11.84 3.40 -6.58
CA CYS A 19 -12.13 4.78 -6.24
C CYS A 19 -12.21 5.62 -7.52
N GLY A 20 -13.35 5.53 -8.21
CA GLY A 20 -13.50 6.02 -9.58
C GLY A 20 -12.79 5.10 -10.57
N ALA A 21 -11.98 5.67 -11.47
CA ALA A 21 -11.17 4.91 -12.43
C ALA A 21 -9.91 4.25 -11.82
N GLU A 22 -9.61 4.53 -10.55
CA GLU A 22 -8.39 4.13 -9.86
C GLU A 22 -8.65 3.03 -8.83
N THR A 23 -7.60 2.37 -8.34
CA THR A 23 -7.69 1.53 -7.13
C THR A 23 -6.98 2.23 -5.97
N CYS A 24 -7.74 2.51 -4.91
CA CYS A 24 -7.24 3.07 -3.67
C CYS A 24 -6.89 1.96 -2.68
N ALA A 25 -6.12 2.30 -1.64
CA ALA A 25 -6.11 1.51 -0.41
C ALA A 25 -6.40 2.40 0.79
N ILE A 26 -7.28 1.93 1.67
CA ILE A 26 -7.76 2.65 2.85
C ILE A 26 -7.29 1.91 4.10
N LEU A 27 -6.72 2.63 5.07
CA LEU A 27 -6.38 2.09 6.38
C LEU A 27 -7.66 1.69 7.13
N VAL A 28 -7.95 0.40 7.25
CA VAL A 28 -9.16 -0.11 7.91
C VAL A 28 -8.92 -0.52 9.36
N TRP A 29 -7.70 -0.87 9.72
CA TRP A 29 -7.32 -1.17 11.09
C TRP A 29 -5.83 -0.90 11.33
N LYS A 30 -5.48 -0.49 12.55
CA LYS A 30 -4.10 -0.39 13.03
C LYS A 30 -4.00 -0.92 14.47
N ARG A 31 -2.82 -1.44 14.82
CA ARG A 31 -2.50 -1.92 16.16
C ARG A 31 -2.38 -0.75 17.15
N ALA A 32 -2.70 -0.97 18.43
CA ALA A 32 -2.87 0.11 19.43
C ALA A 32 -1.59 0.91 19.77
N ASP A 33 -0.41 0.33 19.51
CA ASP A 33 0.90 0.99 19.60
C ASP A 33 1.16 1.96 18.44
N VAL A 34 0.48 1.79 17.30
CA VAL A 34 0.67 2.61 16.09
C VAL A 34 -0.01 3.97 16.24
N LYS A 35 0.73 4.97 16.72
CA LYS A 35 0.20 6.31 16.96
C LYS A 35 -0.19 7.06 15.69
N LYS A 36 0.59 6.95 14.62
CA LYS A 36 0.37 7.64 13.34
C LYS A 36 -0.69 6.97 12.46
N GLY A 37 -1.23 7.70 11.49
CA GLY A 37 -2.29 7.26 10.56
C GLY A 37 -3.69 7.18 11.20
N THR A 38 -4.72 7.45 10.41
CA THR A 38 -6.12 7.46 10.86
C THR A 38 -6.93 6.38 10.14
N VAL A 39 -7.76 5.62 10.86
CA VAL A 39 -8.66 4.65 10.22
C VAL A 39 -9.65 5.40 9.31
N GLY A 40 -9.86 4.89 8.09
CA GLY A 40 -10.56 5.59 7.00
C GLY A 40 -9.65 6.44 6.10
N GLN A 41 -8.37 6.62 6.44
CA GLN A 41 -7.42 7.37 5.60
C GLN A 41 -7.00 6.57 4.35
N THR A 42 -7.20 7.16 3.18
CA THR A 42 -6.62 6.66 1.93
C THR A 42 -5.10 6.87 1.91
N VAL A 43 -4.33 5.80 1.72
CA VAL A 43 -2.86 5.84 1.63
C VAL A 43 -2.34 5.62 0.21
N PHE A 44 -2.88 4.67 -0.56
CA PHE A 44 -2.50 4.48 -1.95
C PHE A 44 -3.49 5.22 -2.87
N ARG A 45 -2.96 5.97 -3.84
CA ARG A 45 -3.73 6.69 -4.88
C ARG A 45 -3.03 6.52 -6.23
N LYS A 46 -3.81 6.65 -7.32
CA LYS A 46 -3.37 6.53 -8.72
C LYS A 46 -2.63 5.24 -9.01
N ARG A 47 -3.32 4.21 -9.48
CA ARG A 47 -2.80 2.87 -9.63
C ARG A 47 -2.97 2.35 -11.06
N VAL A 48 -2.06 2.81 -11.91
CA VAL A 48 -2.05 2.47 -13.33
C VAL A 48 -1.54 1.04 -13.51
N PRO A 49 -2.26 0.16 -14.22
CA PRO A 49 -1.74 -1.15 -14.61
C PRO A 49 -0.44 -1.01 -15.41
N SER A 50 0.59 -1.77 -15.04
CA SER A 50 1.92 -1.73 -15.67
C SER A 50 2.35 -3.05 -16.30
N GLY A 51 1.45 -4.03 -16.32
CA GLY A 51 1.67 -5.39 -16.81
C GLY A 51 0.80 -6.39 -16.06
N GLU A 52 0.86 -7.67 -16.42
CA GLU A 52 0.11 -8.72 -15.73
C GLU A 52 0.45 -8.72 -14.23
N HIS A 53 -0.58 -8.67 -13.39
CA HIS A 53 -0.45 -8.61 -11.91
C HIS A 53 0.49 -7.52 -11.36
N SER A 54 0.74 -6.44 -12.12
CA SER A 54 1.60 -5.33 -11.70
C SER A 54 0.97 -3.97 -11.95
N TRP A 55 1.27 -3.03 -11.07
CA TRP A 55 0.80 -1.64 -11.14
C TRP A 55 1.89 -0.68 -10.68
N THR A 56 1.88 0.53 -11.22
CA THR A 56 2.62 1.68 -10.69
C THR A 56 1.66 2.61 -9.94
N GLY A 57 2.17 3.37 -8.96
CA GLY A 57 1.34 4.37 -8.28
C GLY A 57 2.04 5.17 -7.20
N GLU A 58 1.25 5.90 -6.44
CA GLU A 58 1.71 6.77 -5.35
C GLU A 58 1.16 6.31 -3.99
N ALA A 59 2.03 6.29 -2.99
CA ALA A 59 1.74 5.85 -1.63
C ALA A 59 2.07 6.98 -0.64
N TYR A 60 1.05 7.49 0.04
CA TYR A 60 1.24 8.33 1.22
C TYR A 60 1.51 7.44 2.43
N ASP A 61 2.69 7.60 3.02
CA ASP A 61 3.05 6.96 4.28
C ASP A 61 2.71 7.89 5.45
N PRO A 62 1.74 7.54 6.32
CA PRO A 62 1.44 8.33 7.50
C PRO A 62 2.55 8.28 8.57
N GLU A 63 3.51 7.34 8.50
CA GLU A 63 4.62 7.26 9.45
C GLU A 63 5.66 8.37 9.19
N SER A 64 6.08 8.56 7.94
CA SER A 64 7.00 9.64 7.54
C SER A 64 6.31 10.93 7.07
N GLY A 65 5.01 10.90 6.77
CA GLY A 65 4.26 12.02 6.20
C GLY A 65 4.57 12.31 4.73
N ARG A 66 5.24 11.38 4.03
CA ARG A 66 5.74 11.56 2.66
C ARG A 66 4.91 10.76 1.65
N VAL A 67 4.86 11.26 0.41
CA VAL A 67 4.38 10.49 -0.74
C VAL A 67 5.58 9.85 -1.46
N PHE A 68 5.47 8.56 -1.75
CA PHE A 68 6.45 7.78 -2.49
C PHE A 68 5.84 7.28 -3.80
N LYS A 69 6.59 7.40 -4.89
CA LYS A 69 6.29 6.66 -6.14
C LYS A 69 6.79 5.23 -5.98
N GLY A 70 6.00 4.27 -6.46
CA GLY A 70 6.32 2.86 -6.27
C GLY A 70 5.63 1.92 -7.25
N THR A 71 6.06 0.66 -7.20
CA THR A 71 5.45 -0.46 -7.89
C THR A 71 4.74 -1.37 -6.90
N ILE A 72 3.69 -2.05 -7.38
CA ILE A 72 2.91 -3.01 -6.63
C ILE A 72 2.76 -4.25 -7.49
N VAL A 73 3.15 -5.41 -6.98
CA VAL A 73 3.15 -6.69 -7.70
C VAL A 73 2.43 -7.74 -6.87
N LEU A 74 1.48 -8.46 -7.47
CA LEU A 74 0.86 -9.64 -6.87
C LEU A 74 1.61 -10.89 -7.37
N LYS A 75 2.26 -11.62 -6.47
CA LYS A 75 2.99 -12.86 -6.79
C LYS A 75 2.76 -13.90 -5.71
N ALA A 76 2.46 -15.14 -6.10
CA ALA A 76 2.24 -16.26 -5.18
C ALA A 76 1.26 -15.93 -4.02
N GLY A 77 0.16 -15.24 -4.33
CA GLY A 77 -0.87 -14.85 -3.36
C GLY A 77 -0.49 -13.70 -2.41
N LYS A 78 0.69 -13.09 -2.56
CA LYS A 78 1.15 -11.96 -1.73
C LYS A 78 1.30 -10.69 -2.57
N LEU A 79 1.00 -9.53 -1.99
CA LEU A 79 1.41 -8.26 -2.58
C LEU A 79 2.82 -7.91 -2.13
N HIS A 80 3.58 -7.34 -3.04
CA HIS A 80 4.86 -6.70 -2.77
C HIS A 80 4.77 -5.25 -3.25
N THR A 81 5.02 -4.30 -2.36
CA THR A 81 5.04 -2.86 -2.67
C THR A 81 6.46 -2.35 -2.52
N LYS A 82 7.04 -1.76 -3.57
CA LYS A 82 8.35 -1.12 -3.53
C LYS A 82 8.21 0.37 -3.76
N GLY A 83 8.52 1.19 -2.75
CA GLY A 83 8.59 2.65 -2.85
C GLY A 83 10.04 3.12 -2.72
N CYS A 84 10.42 4.15 -3.48
CA CYS A 84 11.78 4.71 -3.41
C CYS A 84 11.78 6.22 -3.16
N ALA A 85 12.83 6.69 -2.47
CA ALA A 85 13.08 8.06 -2.06
C ALA A 85 14.45 8.54 -2.55
N LEU A 86 14.74 9.83 -2.39
CA LEU A 86 16.02 10.47 -2.78
C LEU A 86 16.43 10.11 -4.22
N ALA A 87 15.58 10.49 -5.18
CA ALA A 87 15.75 10.18 -6.62
C ALA A 87 15.92 8.68 -6.97
N GLY A 88 15.57 7.76 -6.06
CA GLY A 88 15.65 6.31 -6.26
C GLY A 88 16.72 5.61 -5.40
N LEU A 89 17.57 6.35 -4.70
CA LEU A 89 18.71 5.79 -3.94
C LEU A 89 18.30 4.99 -2.69
N ILE A 90 17.17 5.34 -2.05
CA ILE A 90 16.69 4.62 -0.87
C ILE A 90 15.34 3.99 -1.21
N CYS A 91 15.31 2.66 -1.38
CA CYS A 91 14.09 1.91 -1.63
C CYS A 91 13.68 1.08 -0.41
N LYS A 92 12.39 1.07 -0.10
CA LYS A 92 11.77 0.15 0.86
C LYS A 92 10.83 -0.78 0.12
N THR A 93 10.91 -2.07 0.45
CA THR A 93 9.95 -3.08 0.00
C THR A 93 9.16 -3.58 1.21
N ASP A 94 7.84 -3.48 1.16
CA ASP A 94 6.94 -4.12 2.13
C ASP A 94 6.20 -5.28 1.43
N THR A 95 6.01 -6.37 2.16
CA THR A 95 5.20 -7.52 1.71
C THR A 95 3.89 -7.53 2.50
N TRP A 96 2.85 -8.07 1.88
CA TRP A 96 1.50 -8.06 2.42
C TRP A 96 0.85 -9.43 2.28
N THR A 97 0.14 -9.84 3.33
CA THR A 97 -0.63 -11.08 3.39
C THR A 97 -2.11 -10.77 3.28
N TRP A 98 -2.83 -11.65 2.59
CA TRP A 98 -4.28 -11.57 2.50
C TRP A 98 -4.93 -11.85 3.86
N VAL A 99 -6.06 -11.19 4.13
CA VAL A 99 -6.84 -11.37 5.37
C VAL A 99 -8.27 -11.78 5.06
N GLU A 100 -8.97 -11.02 4.21
CA GLU A 100 -10.40 -11.16 3.91
C GLU A 100 -10.80 -10.47 2.60
#